data_AF-A0A7Z0CIX5-F1
#
_entry.id   AF-A0A7Z0CIX5-F1
#
_cell.length_a   1.000
_cell.length_b   1.000
_cell.length_c   1.000
_cell.angle_alpha   90.00
_cell.angle_beta   90.00
_cell.angle_gamma   90.00
#
_symmetry.space_group_name_H-M   'P 1'
#
loop_
_entity.id
_entity.type
_entity.pdbx_description
1 polymer ?
#
loop_
_entity_poly.entity_id
_entity_poly.type
_entity_poly.pdbx_seq_one_letter_code
_entity_poly.pdbx_strand_id
1 'polypeptide(L)'
;MTDTTDTPITRVDLDGSEREFLYLLETTSATRYYLRATKERGLEVLRARGDGRTMTSAHDNAWQRCTGIVSHGLDLTESPDPMTAPINPDDVVPMVLRVDAFHVYDYRVPGGLLDTTDYWWKQRPVTRIVRLDEMPPEGQRAKAEEYGDRP
;
A
#
# COMPACT_ATOMS: atom_id res chain seq x y z
N MET A 1 12.89 -24.83 6.68
CA MET A 1 13.61 -23.55 6.51
C MET A 1 13.82 -23.37 5.03
N THR A 2 12.86 -22.76 4.35
CA THR A 2 13.00 -22.36 2.96
C THR A 2 13.66 -21.00 2.96
N ASP A 3 14.90 -21.02 2.50
CA ASP A 3 15.71 -19.84 2.21
C ASP A 3 15.10 -19.16 0.98
N THR A 4 14.13 -18.28 1.21
CA THR A 4 13.56 -17.44 0.16
C THR A 4 14.60 -16.37 -0.13
N THR A 5 15.31 -16.50 -1.25
CA THR A 5 16.21 -15.46 -1.78
C THR A 5 15.48 -14.11 -1.77
N ASP A 6 15.81 -13.29 -0.78
CA ASP A 6 15.24 -11.96 -0.50
C ASP A 6 15.78 -10.95 -1.53
N THR A 7 15.47 -11.16 -2.81
CA THR A 7 15.69 -10.13 -3.81
C THR A 7 14.71 -9.02 -3.49
N PRO A 8 15.18 -7.82 -3.09
CA PRO A 8 14.28 -6.75 -2.71
C PRO A 8 13.48 -6.32 -3.94
N ILE A 9 12.16 -6.46 -3.85
CA ILE A 9 11.24 -5.94 -4.86
C ILE A 9 11.23 -4.42 -4.71
N THR A 10 11.86 -3.73 -5.65
CA THR A 10 11.90 -2.25 -5.69
C THR A 10 10.76 -1.66 -6.51
N ARG A 11 10.22 -2.43 -7.46
CA ARG A 11 9.13 -2.05 -8.35
C ARG A 11 8.25 -3.25 -8.72
N VAL A 12 6.94 -3.02 -8.83
CA VAL A 12 5.97 -3.97 -9.40
C VAL A 12 5.10 -3.24 -10.40
N ASP A 13 5.08 -3.68 -11.65
CA ASP A 13 4.14 -3.23 -12.66
C ASP A 13 2.84 -4.05 -12.56
N LEU A 14 1.71 -3.36 -12.41
CA LEU A 14 0.37 -3.96 -12.24
C LEU A 14 -0.44 -3.90 -13.55
N ASP A 15 0.25 -4.11 -14.67
CA ASP A 15 -0.28 -4.03 -16.04
C ASP A 15 -1.26 -5.16 -16.41
N GLY A 16 -1.56 -6.06 -15.47
CA GLY A 16 -2.45 -7.20 -15.65
C GLY A 16 -1.79 -8.44 -16.25
N SER A 17 -0.46 -8.42 -16.45
CA SER A 17 0.31 -9.61 -16.85
C SER A 17 0.22 -10.72 -15.80
N GLU A 18 0.22 -10.34 -14.52
CA GLU A 18 -0.02 -11.24 -13.40
C GLU A 18 -1.50 -11.26 -13.00
N ARG A 19 -2.14 -12.43 -13.12
CA ARG A 19 -3.58 -12.58 -12.85
C ARG A 19 -3.94 -12.67 -11.37
N GLU A 20 -3.02 -13.16 -10.54
CA GLU A 20 -3.24 -13.37 -9.11
C GLU A 20 -1.95 -13.08 -8.34
N PHE A 21 -2.04 -12.21 -7.33
CA PHE A 21 -0.91 -11.84 -6.48
C PHE A 21 -1.39 -11.34 -5.13
N LEU A 22 -0.46 -11.31 -4.17
CA LEU A 22 -0.61 -10.59 -2.91
C LEU A 22 0.71 -9.89 -2.57
N TYR A 23 0.65 -8.57 -2.44
CA TYR A 23 1.78 -7.73 -2.04
C TYR A 23 1.46 -7.04 -0.71
N LEU A 24 2.41 -7.07 0.21
CA LEU A 24 2.47 -6.19 1.37
C LEU A 24 3.37 -5.01 1.03
N LEU A 25 2.86 -3.81 1.27
CA LEU A 25 3.62 -2.58 1.22
C LEU A 25 3.84 -2.12 2.65
N GLU A 26 5.09 -2.18 3.07
CA GLU A 26 5.52 -1.54 4.30
C GLU A 26 5.73 -0.06 4.03
N THR A 27 5.21 0.78 4.91
CA THR A 27 5.41 2.22 4.83
C THR A 27 6.25 2.71 6.00
N THR A 28 6.65 3.97 5.92
CA THR A 28 7.28 4.71 7.03
C THR A 28 6.35 4.91 8.24
N SER A 29 5.11 4.43 8.20
CA SER A 29 4.15 4.49 9.31
C SER A 29 3.84 3.09 9.85
N ALA A 30 3.16 3.03 11.01
CA ALA A 30 2.62 1.77 11.54
C ALA A 30 1.54 1.12 10.65
N THR A 31 1.03 1.85 9.65
CA THR A 31 0.01 1.33 8.73
C THR A 31 0.66 0.52 7.61
N ARG A 32 0.14 -0.68 7.36
CA ARG A 32 0.52 -1.55 6.24
C ARG A 32 -0.58 -1.55 5.18
N TYR A 33 -0.19 -1.67 3.92
CA TYR A 33 -1.14 -1.85 2.81
C TYR A 33 -0.94 -3.21 2.23
N TYR A 34 -2.05 -3.90 2.01
CA TYR A 34 -2.06 -5.15 1.28
C TYR A 34 -2.77 -4.89 -0.05
N LEU A 35 -2.15 -5.35 -1.12
CA LEU A 35 -2.70 -5.26 -2.46
C LEU A 35 -2.78 -6.65 -3.04
N ARG A 36 -3.93 -7.02 -3.59
CA ARG A 36 -4.09 -8.31 -4.26
C ARG A 36 -4.85 -8.15 -5.57
N ALA A 37 -4.55 -9.03 -6.50
CA ALA A 37 -5.45 -9.31 -7.61
C ALA A 37 -5.99 -10.72 -7.44
N THR A 38 -7.29 -10.89 -7.64
CA THR A 38 -7.95 -12.20 -7.71
C THR A 38 -8.74 -12.29 -9.01
N LYS A 39 -8.92 -13.51 -9.54
CA LYS A 39 -9.72 -13.72 -10.76
C LYS A 39 -11.16 -13.22 -10.63
N GLU A 40 -11.75 -13.35 -9.45
CA GLU A 40 -13.17 -13.04 -9.22
C GLU A 40 -13.44 -11.56 -8.99
N ARG A 41 -12.56 -10.89 -8.24
CA ARG A 41 -12.80 -9.50 -7.77
C ARG A 41 -11.90 -8.46 -8.43
N GLY A 42 -10.89 -8.89 -9.17
CA GLY A 42 -9.87 -8.02 -9.74
C GLY A 42 -8.95 -7.48 -8.65
N LEU A 43 -8.50 -6.23 -8.83
CA LEU A 43 -7.59 -5.54 -7.92
C LEU A 43 -8.34 -5.08 -6.66
N GLU A 44 -7.78 -5.40 -5.49
CA GLU A 44 -8.28 -4.99 -4.19
C GLU A 44 -7.15 -4.44 -3.33
N VAL A 45 -7.48 -3.47 -2.48
CA VAL A 45 -6.58 -2.88 -1.48
C VAL A 45 -7.17 -3.04 -0.09
N LEU A 46 -6.33 -3.35 0.89
CA LEU A 46 -6.67 -3.34 2.30
C LEU A 46 -5.67 -2.46 3.03
N ARG A 47 -6.18 -1.48 3.76
CA ARG A 47 -5.41 -0.68 4.70
C ARG A 47 -5.45 -1.35 6.06
N ALA A 48 -4.37 -2.02 6.45
CA ALA A 48 -4.23 -2.61 7.78
C ALA A 48 -3.71 -1.54 8.74
N ARG A 49 -4.65 -0.96 9.48
CA ARG A 49 -4.33 0.11 10.41
C ARG A 49 -3.56 -0.46 11.61
N GLY A 50 -2.37 0.08 11.86
CA GLY A 50 -1.66 -0.09 13.13
C GLY A 50 -2.05 0.98 14.15
N ASP A 51 -1.42 0.94 15.32
CA ASP A 51 -1.78 1.75 16.48
C ASP A 51 -1.51 3.27 16.31
N GLY A 52 -0.88 3.65 15.19
CA GLY A 52 -0.51 5.02 14.89
C GLY A 52 -1.66 6.03 14.72
N ARG A 53 -1.32 7.32 14.86
CA ARG A 53 -2.20 8.50 14.77
C ARG A 53 -2.67 8.86 13.35
N THR A 54 -2.95 7.88 12.51
CA THR A 54 -3.54 8.14 11.18
C THR A 54 -5.06 8.28 11.31
N MET A 55 -5.70 9.09 10.45
CA MET A 55 -7.16 9.23 10.45
C MET A 55 -7.84 7.88 10.24
N THR A 56 -8.85 7.59 11.05
CA THR A 56 -9.66 6.37 10.98
C THR A 56 -10.60 6.43 9.77
N SER A 57 -10.73 5.32 9.05
CA SER A 57 -11.81 5.10 8.09
C SER A 57 -12.67 3.91 8.53
N ALA A 58 -13.97 3.95 8.21
CA ALA A 58 -14.85 2.79 8.39
C ALA A 58 -14.44 1.59 7.52
N HIS A 59 -13.56 1.82 6.55
CA HIS A 59 -13.06 0.80 5.61
C HIS A 59 -11.66 0.27 5.97
N ASP A 60 -11.09 0.71 7.09
CA ASP A 60 -9.84 0.15 7.60
C ASP A 60 -10.02 -1.36 7.90
N ASN A 61 -8.96 -2.14 7.69
CA ASN A 61 -8.91 -3.59 7.90
C ASN A 61 -9.89 -4.43 7.04
N ALA A 62 -10.50 -3.82 6.01
CA ALA A 62 -11.37 -4.48 5.05
C ALA A 62 -10.81 -4.37 3.62
N TRP A 63 -11.05 -5.40 2.80
CA TRP A 63 -10.74 -5.35 1.37
C TRP A 63 -11.71 -4.44 0.64
N GLN A 64 -11.18 -3.48 -0.11
CA GLN A 64 -11.93 -2.61 -1.00
C GLN A 64 -11.48 -2.83 -2.43
N ARG A 65 -12.43 -2.76 -3.37
CA ARG A 65 -12.10 -2.84 -4.79
C ARG A 65 -11.28 -1.61 -5.16
N CYS A 66 -10.10 -1.81 -5.74
CA CYS A 66 -9.23 -0.75 -6.17
C CYS A 66 -9.33 -0.60 -7.70
N THR A 67 -9.60 0.61 -8.17
CA THR A 67 -9.80 0.91 -9.59
C THR A 67 -8.63 1.63 -10.22
N GLY A 68 -7.73 2.17 -9.40
CA GLY A 68 -6.57 2.91 -9.86
C GLY A 68 -5.52 2.99 -8.76
N ILE A 69 -4.27 2.93 -9.18
CA ILE A 69 -3.12 3.22 -8.33
C ILE A 69 -2.23 4.17 -9.12
N VAL A 70 -1.83 5.27 -8.49
CA VAL A 70 -0.85 6.19 -9.05
C VAL A 70 0.34 6.23 -8.12
N SER A 71 1.52 5.89 -8.64
CA SER A 71 2.79 5.99 -7.94
C SER A 71 3.45 7.31 -8.25
N HIS A 72 3.85 8.04 -7.22
CA HIS A 72 4.57 9.29 -7.36
C HIS A 72 5.94 9.17 -6.71
N GLY A 73 6.98 9.48 -7.50
CA GLY A 73 8.35 9.48 -7.03
C GLY A 73 8.61 10.54 -5.97
N LEU A 74 9.64 10.31 -5.18
CA LEU A 74 10.20 11.29 -4.25
C LEU A 74 11.49 11.86 -4.84
N ASP A 75 11.69 13.17 -4.67
CA ASP A 75 12.99 13.77 -4.97
C ASP A 75 13.92 13.58 -3.77
N LEU A 76 14.60 12.43 -3.75
CA LEU A 76 15.57 12.12 -2.70
C LEU A 76 16.87 12.94 -2.82
N THR A 77 17.05 13.70 -3.91
CA THR A 77 18.20 14.60 -4.07
C THR A 77 18.03 15.88 -3.25
N GLU A 78 16.79 16.32 -3.03
CA GLU A 78 16.47 17.45 -2.15
C GLU A 78 16.40 17.05 -0.67
N SER A 79 15.93 15.84 -0.35
CA SER A 79 16.02 15.28 0.99
C SER A 79 16.23 13.76 0.96
N PRO A 80 17.28 13.24 1.63
CA PRO A 80 17.53 11.80 1.65
C PRO A 80 16.53 11.02 2.53
N ASP A 81 15.72 11.70 3.34
CA ASP A 81 14.69 11.07 4.16
C ASP A 81 13.33 11.05 3.41
N PRO A 82 12.79 9.88 3.03
CA PRO A 82 11.50 9.77 2.35
C PRO A 82 10.34 10.44 3.09
N MET A 83 10.43 10.60 4.43
CA MET A 83 9.39 11.28 5.21
C MET A 83 9.30 12.78 4.95
N THR A 84 10.39 13.39 4.51
CA THR A 84 10.51 14.84 4.29
C THR A 84 10.79 15.20 2.84
N ALA A 85 11.16 14.23 2.01
CA ALA A 85 11.38 14.41 0.58
C ALA A 85 10.14 14.96 -0.14
N PRO A 86 10.32 15.98 -1.00
CA PRO A 86 9.23 16.47 -1.81
C PRO A 86 8.85 15.46 -2.89
N ILE A 87 7.65 15.66 -3.42
CA ILE A 87 7.12 14.89 -4.55
C ILE A 87 7.86 15.34 -5.80
N ASN A 88 8.37 14.40 -6.60
CA ASN A 88 8.80 14.71 -7.96
C ASN A 88 7.58 14.72 -8.89
N PRO A 89 7.14 15.90 -9.39
CA PRO A 89 5.93 16.00 -10.22
C PRO A 89 6.08 15.38 -11.61
N ASP A 90 7.31 15.20 -12.10
CA ASP A 90 7.60 14.59 -13.40
C ASP A 90 7.66 13.06 -13.33
N ASP A 91 7.67 12.49 -12.11
CA ASP A 91 7.74 11.06 -11.88
C ASP A 91 6.41 10.50 -11.37
N VAL A 92 5.43 10.46 -12.27
CA VAL A 92 4.09 9.92 -12.01
C VAL A 92 3.84 8.72 -12.92
N VAL A 93 3.62 7.56 -12.32
CA VAL A 93 3.45 6.30 -13.05
C VAL A 93 2.16 5.59 -12.61
N PRO A 94 1.18 5.38 -13.50
CA PRO A 94 -0.04 4.66 -13.18
C PRO A 94 0.22 3.16 -13.08
N MET A 95 -0.54 2.48 -12.21
CA MET A 95 -0.55 1.03 -12.05
C MET A 95 0.82 0.43 -11.71
N VAL A 96 1.57 1.10 -10.85
CA VAL A 96 2.90 0.64 -10.41
C VAL A 96 3.01 0.78 -8.90
N LEU A 97 3.71 -0.16 -8.26
CA LEU A 97 4.20 -0.05 -6.90
C LEU A 97 5.70 0.21 -6.91
N ARG A 98 6.18 1.14 -6.08
CA ARG A 98 7.61 1.44 -5.95
C ARG A 98 8.03 1.65 -4.51
N VAL A 99 9.23 1.23 -4.15
CA VAL A 99 9.91 1.72 -2.94
C VAL A 99 10.26 3.21 -3.15
N ASP A 100 10.33 3.98 -2.07
CA ASP A 100 10.60 5.43 -2.07
C ASP A 100 9.60 6.24 -2.91
N ALA A 101 8.34 5.80 -2.89
CA ALA A 101 7.23 6.48 -3.53
C ALA A 101 6.02 6.51 -2.60
N PHE A 102 5.18 7.52 -2.75
CA PHE A 102 3.81 7.47 -2.24
C PHE A 102 2.88 6.97 -3.34
N HIS A 103 1.82 6.31 -2.91
CA HIS A 103 0.78 5.82 -3.81
C HIS A 103 -0.55 6.48 -3.45
N VAL A 104 -1.25 6.91 -4.48
CA VAL A 104 -2.66 7.30 -4.37
C VAL A 104 -3.48 6.13 -4.91
N TYR A 105 -4.46 5.71 -4.13
CA TYR A 105 -5.33 4.59 -4.45
C TYR A 105 -6.73 5.11 -4.63
N ASP A 106 -7.32 4.80 -5.78
CA ASP A 106 -8.74 4.98 -6.02
C ASP A 106 -9.43 3.67 -5.66
N TYR A 107 -10.35 3.73 -4.69
CA TYR A 107 -11.08 2.56 -4.23
C TYR A 107 -12.58 2.82 -4.19
N ARG A 108 -13.32 1.77 -4.51
CA ARG A 108 -14.78 1.74 -4.52
C ARG A 108 -15.28 1.00 -3.31
N VAL A 109 -16.17 1.65 -2.59
CA VAL A 109 -16.95 1.01 -1.53
C VAL A 109 -18.39 0.87 -2.01
N PRO A 110 -19.08 -0.23 -1.65
CA PRO A 110 -20.53 -0.31 -1.84
C PRO A 110 -21.20 0.85 -1.10
N GLY A 111 -21.96 1.67 -1.83
CA GLY A 111 -22.84 2.69 -1.27
C GLY A 111 -24.20 2.07 -0.92
N GLY A 112 -25.24 2.91 -0.84
CA GLY A 112 -26.62 2.44 -0.71
C GLY A 112 -27.04 1.47 -1.83
N LEU A 113 -28.29 1.01 -1.81
CA LEU A 113 -28.80 -0.14 -2.61
C LEU A 113 -28.41 -0.21 -4.11
N LEU A 114 -28.05 0.90 -4.76
CA LEU A 114 -27.67 0.96 -6.18
C LEU A 114 -26.47 1.89 -6.46
N ASP A 115 -25.73 2.33 -5.44
CA ASP A 115 -24.67 3.33 -5.60
C ASP A 115 -23.30 2.75 -5.24
N THR A 116 -22.26 3.19 -5.94
CA THR A 116 -20.86 2.95 -5.57
C THR A 116 -20.19 4.29 -5.39
N THR A 117 -19.65 4.53 -4.21
CA THR A 117 -18.95 5.78 -3.93
C THR A 117 -17.46 5.56 -4.14
N ASP A 118 -16.87 6.41 -4.99
CA ASP A 118 -15.43 6.44 -5.23
C ASP A 118 -14.75 7.27 -4.12
N TYR A 119 -13.71 6.69 -3.53
CA TYR A 119 -12.84 7.35 -2.56
C TYR A 119 -11.41 7.28 -3.06
N TRP A 120 -10.62 8.27 -2.65
CA TRP A 120 -9.18 8.23 -2.86
C TRP A 120 -8.45 8.29 -1.52
N TRP A 121 -7.31 7.63 -1.48
CA TRP A 121 -6.49 7.49 -0.30
C TRP A 121 -5.04 7.72 -0.70
N LYS A 122 -4.30 8.56 0.06
CA LYS A 122 -2.86 8.78 -0.13
C LYS A 122 -2.10 8.16 1.02
N GLN A 123 -1.20 7.23 0.71
CA GLN A 123 -0.34 6.62 1.73
C GLN A 123 0.94 7.40 2.01
N ARG A 124 1.58 7.04 3.12
CA ARG A 124 2.98 7.40 3.41
C ARG A 124 3.94 6.64 2.48
N PRO A 125 5.19 7.13 2.31
CA PRO A 125 6.19 6.49 1.47
C PRO A 125 6.37 5.00 1.77
N VAL A 126 6.46 4.19 0.72
CA VAL A 126 6.80 2.76 0.81
C VAL A 126 8.27 2.61 1.10
N THR A 127 8.60 1.80 2.11
CA THR A 127 9.99 1.44 2.42
C THR A 127 10.34 0.03 1.94
N ARG A 128 9.34 -0.84 1.78
CA ARG A 128 9.53 -2.21 1.29
C ARG A 128 8.28 -2.74 0.62
N ILE A 129 8.46 -3.48 -0.47
CA ILE A 129 7.42 -4.30 -1.10
C ILE A 129 7.77 -5.77 -0.84
N VAL A 130 6.82 -6.52 -0.32
CA VAL A 130 6.97 -7.95 0.00
C VAL A 130 5.88 -8.72 -0.73
N ARG A 131 6.27 -9.70 -1.53
CA ARG A 131 5.32 -10.66 -2.10
C ARG A 131 4.98 -11.70 -1.03
N LEU A 132 3.70 -11.99 -0.88
CA LEU A 132 3.19 -12.97 0.09
C LEU A 132 2.47 -14.09 -0.64
N ASP A 133 2.59 -15.31 -0.12
CA ASP A 133 1.81 -16.45 -0.60
C ASP A 133 0.38 -16.45 -0.03
N GLU A 134 0.24 -15.98 1.21
CA GLU A 134 -1.05 -15.88 1.91
C GLU A 134 -1.17 -14.63 2.77
N MET A 135 -2.41 -14.27 3.09
CA MET A 135 -2.68 -13.13 3.95
C MET A 135 -2.37 -13.47 5.42
N PRO A 136 -1.57 -12.64 6.13
CA PRO A 136 -1.34 -12.85 7.55
C PRO A 136 -2.65 -12.87 8.36
N PRO A 137 -2.70 -13.58 9.50
CA PRO A 137 -3.81 -13.51 10.45
C PRO A 137 -4.06 -12.08 10.91
N GLU A 138 -5.31 -11.73 11.24
CA GLU A 138 -5.74 -10.34 11.52
C GLU A 138 -4.83 -9.61 12.51
N GLY A 139 -4.49 -10.24 13.64
CA GLY A 139 -3.61 -9.67 14.67
C GLY A 139 -2.14 -9.49 14.26
N GLN A 140 -1.73 -9.94 13.07
CA GLN A 140 -0.37 -9.81 12.52
C GLN A 140 -0.32 -8.88 11.30
N ARG A 141 -1.48 -8.36 10.86
CA ARG A 141 -1.57 -7.56 9.62
C ARG A 141 -1.00 -6.16 9.78
N ALA A 142 -1.09 -5.59 10.96
CA ALA A 142 -0.55 -4.26 11.26
C ALA A 142 0.84 -4.34 11.90
N LYS A 143 1.59 -3.25 11.86
CA LYS A 143 2.77 -3.10 12.74
C LYS A 143 2.26 -2.68 14.12
N ALA A 144 2.68 -3.39 15.17
CA ALA A 144 2.59 -2.84 16.52
C ALA A 144 3.40 -1.54 16.53
N GLU A 145 2.92 -0.52 17.25
CA GLU A 145 3.78 0.65 17.46
C GLU A 145 5.05 0.19 18.18
N GLU A 146 6.20 0.29 17.51
CA GLU A 146 7.44 0.52 18.23
C GLU A 146 7.32 1.93 18.83
N TYR A 147 6.63 2.04 19.98
CA TYR A 147 7.00 3.06 20.94
C TYR A 147 8.40 2.69 21.41
N GLY A 148 9.41 2.95 20.59
CA GLY A 148 10.70 3.29 21.13
C GLY A 148 10.43 4.48 22.04
N ASP A 149 10.66 4.30 23.34
CA ASP A 149 10.70 5.37 24.32
C ASP A 149 11.39 6.58 23.68
N ARG A 150 10.59 7.53 23.21
CA ARG A 150 11.10 8.84 22.81
C ARG A 150 10.72 9.79 23.95
N PRO A 151 11.73 10.43 24.58
CA PRO A 151 11.54 11.28 25.75
C PRO A 151 10.61 12.46 25.50
#